data_AF-A0A7W5YLP3-F1
#
_entry.id   AF-A0A7W5YLP3-F1
#
_cell.length_a   1.000
_cell.length_b   1.000
_cell.length_c   1.000
_cell.angle_alpha   90.00
_cell.angle_beta   90.00
_cell.angle_gamma   90.00
#
_symmetry.space_group_name_H-M   'P 1'
#
loop_
_entity.id
_entity.type
_entity.pdbx_description
1 polymer ?
#
loop_
_entity_poly.entity_id
_entity_poly.type
_entity_poly.pdbx_seq_one_letter_code
_entity_poly.pdbx_strand_id
1 'polypeptide(L)'
;MTPNFDKTIMVAQPTLYQRFLLQVPDLLTTLPLGAVALVFLRVVTLRAGDPFIPPNARRFAVIGGLLIGLAVLVPWVEQLAMGGLVSGTPLEGTSITGRDDFRWAGLVGLGVLALAEVFRHGARLRADTEGLV
;
A
#
# COMPACT_ATOMS: atom_id res chain seq x y z
N MET A 1 -30.26 -4.08 -4.28
CA MET A 1 -29.47 -3.30 -3.31
C MET A 1 -29.64 -3.96 -1.96
N THR A 2 -28.67 -4.78 -1.53
CA THR A 2 -28.64 -5.30 -0.16
C THR A 2 -28.25 -4.15 0.78
N PRO A 3 -29.00 -3.88 1.85
CA PRO A 3 -28.65 -2.84 2.81
C PRO A 3 -27.31 -3.15 3.47
N ASN A 4 -26.39 -2.19 3.44
CA ASN A 4 -25.07 -2.29 4.03
C ASN A 4 -25.20 -1.89 5.52
N PHE A 5 -25.14 -2.86 6.42
CA PHE A 5 -25.26 -2.62 7.86
C PHE A 5 -23.87 -2.49 8.47
N ASP A 6 -23.53 -1.33 9.01
CA ASP A 6 -22.33 -1.16 9.84
C ASP A 6 -22.56 -1.90 11.16
N LYS A 7 -21.81 -2.98 11.39
CA LYS A 7 -21.91 -3.82 12.60
C LYS A 7 -20.53 -3.90 13.25
N THR A 8 -20.44 -3.51 14.51
CA THR A 8 -19.21 -3.64 15.30
C THR A 8 -19.16 -5.01 15.97
N ILE A 9 -18.11 -5.78 15.72
CA ILE A 9 -17.85 -7.05 16.38
C ILE A 9 -16.89 -6.80 17.54
N MET A 10 -17.31 -7.12 18.77
CA MET A 10 -16.45 -7.06 19.95
C MET A 10 -16.01 -8.46 20.36
N VAL A 11 -14.70 -8.67 20.41
CA VAL A 11 -14.09 -9.91 20.92
C VAL A 11 -13.76 -9.70 22.40
N ALA A 12 -14.62 -10.20 23.29
CA ALA A 12 -14.53 -9.90 24.73
C ALA A 12 -13.26 -10.49 25.40
N GLN A 13 -12.79 -11.66 24.96
CA GLN A 13 -11.61 -12.32 25.49
C GLN A 13 -10.78 -12.92 24.36
N PRO A 14 -9.97 -12.10 23.65
CA PRO A 14 -9.25 -12.56 22.48
C PRO A 14 -8.13 -13.51 22.91
N THR A 15 -8.15 -14.71 22.32
CA THR A 15 -7.07 -15.70 22.44
C THR A 15 -5.79 -15.17 21.79
N LEU A 16 -4.63 -15.77 22.08
CA LEU A 16 -3.35 -15.35 21.49
C LEU A 16 -3.39 -15.33 19.95
N TYR A 17 -4.02 -16.34 19.35
CA TYR A 17 -4.22 -16.44 17.90
C TYR A 17 -5.10 -15.31 17.35
N GLN A 18 -6.20 -14.99 18.03
CA GLN A 18 -7.07 -13.89 17.62
C GLN A 18 -6.40 -12.52 17.76
N ARG A 19 -5.60 -12.31 18.81
CA ARG A 19 -4.78 -11.10 18.94
C ARG A 19 -3.80 -10.94 17.79
N PHE A 20 -3.16 -12.05 17.40
CA PHE A 20 -2.27 -12.06 16.24
C PHE A 20 -3.02 -11.71 14.96
N LEU A 21 -4.16 -12.36 14.68
CA LEU A 21 -5.01 -12.08 13.51
C LEU A 21 -5.47 -10.62 13.44
N LEU A 22 -5.81 -10.03 14.58
CA LEU A 22 -6.22 -8.62 14.66
C LEU A 22 -5.07 -7.66 14.36
N GLN A 23 -3.83 -8.01 14.71
CA GLN A 23 -2.66 -7.14 14.52
C GLN A 23 -2.07 -7.23 13.10
N VAL A 24 -2.30 -8.34 12.39
CA VAL A 24 -1.68 -8.60 11.08
C VAL A 24 -2.06 -7.56 10.01
N PRO A 25 -3.34 -7.19 9.80
CA PRO A 25 -3.72 -6.15 8.84
C PRO A 25 -3.07 -4.80 9.15
N ASP A 26 -3.02 -4.41 10.43
CA ASP A 26 -2.39 -3.16 10.87
C ASP A 26 -0.89 -3.13 10.56
N LEU A 27 -0.19 -4.24 10.79
CA LEU A 27 1.24 -4.34 10.45
C LEU A 27 1.46 -4.30 8.94
N LEU A 28 0.57 -4.94 8.18
CA LEU A 28 0.63 -4.97 6.72
C LEU A 28 0.34 -3.60 6.08
N THR A 29 -0.35 -2.71 6.79
CA THR A 29 -0.60 -1.32 6.32
C THR A 29 0.48 -0.36 6.81
N THR A 30 0.81 -0.41 8.10
CA THR A 30 1.76 0.53 8.72
C THR A 30 3.18 0.36 8.21
N LEU A 31 3.68 -0.87 8.01
CA LEU A 31 5.06 -1.10 7.57
C LEU A 31 5.31 -0.59 6.13
N PRO A 32 4.49 -0.93 5.12
CA PRO A 32 4.68 -0.41 3.78
C PRO A 32 4.46 1.10 3.69
N LEU A 33 3.50 1.66 4.42
CA LEU A 33 3.30 3.12 4.45
C LEU A 33 4.49 3.84 5.11
N GLY A 34 5.06 3.28 6.17
CA GLY A 34 6.31 3.76 6.75
C GLY A 34 7.46 3.71 5.75
N ALA A 35 7.58 2.62 5.00
CA ALA A 35 8.58 2.50 3.94
C ALA A 35 8.35 3.52 2.81
N VAL A 36 7.11 3.72 2.36
CA VAL A 36 6.74 4.76 1.38
C VAL A 36 7.14 6.14 1.89
N ALA A 37 6.82 6.48 3.14
CA ALA A 37 7.19 7.77 3.74
C ALA A 37 8.71 7.95 3.80
N LEU A 38 9.46 6.94 4.22
CA LEU A 38 10.92 6.98 4.26
C LEU A 38 11.54 7.16 2.85
N VAL A 39 11.07 6.42 1.86
CA VAL A 39 11.56 6.53 0.47
C VAL A 39 11.18 7.88 -0.12
N PHE A 40 9.97 8.37 0.15
CA PHE A 40 9.51 9.68 -0.30
C PHE A 40 10.32 10.81 0.33
N LEU A 41 10.62 10.73 1.64
CA LEU A 41 11.51 11.69 2.29
C LEU A 41 12.88 11.74 1.61
N ARG A 42 13.45 10.62 1.20
CA ARG A 42 14.73 10.60 0.44
C ARG A 42 14.64 11.28 -0.92
N VAL A 43 13.46 11.41 -1.51
CA VAL A 43 13.24 12.18 -2.73
C VAL A 43 13.08 13.67 -2.40
N VAL A 44 12.31 14.02 -1.36
CA VAL A 44 12.00 15.42 -1.01
C VAL A 44 13.15 16.15 -0.32
N THR A 45 13.96 15.46 0.50
CA THR A 45 15.12 16.08 1.18
C THR A 45 16.24 16.46 0.21
N LEU A 46 16.14 16.07 -1.06
CA LEU A 46 17.05 16.47 -2.15
C LEU A 46 16.57 17.71 -2.92
N ARG A 47 15.65 18.53 -2.36
CA ARG A 47 15.22 19.82 -2.95
C ARG A 47 16.36 20.77 -3.34
N ALA A 48 17.62 20.48 -2.99
CA ALA A 48 18.81 21.20 -3.44
C ALA A 48 19.51 20.60 -4.69
N GLY A 49 19.03 19.49 -5.27
CA GLY A 49 19.65 18.80 -6.40
C GLY A 49 18.66 18.37 -7.50
N ASP A 50 19.19 17.96 -8.65
CA ASP A 50 18.42 17.61 -9.85
C ASP A 50 17.41 16.46 -9.59
N PRO A 51 16.09 16.70 -9.76
CA PRO A 51 15.08 15.66 -9.58
C PRO A 51 15.19 14.53 -10.60
N PHE A 52 15.72 14.77 -11.81
CA PHE A 52 15.73 13.84 -12.94
C PHE A 52 16.91 12.86 -12.96
N ILE A 53 17.38 12.43 -11.79
CA ILE A 53 18.44 11.42 -11.72
C ILE A 53 17.85 9.99 -11.72
N PRO A 54 18.50 9.01 -12.39
CA PRO A 54 18.01 7.62 -12.42
C PRO A 54 17.68 6.99 -11.06
N PRO A 55 18.39 7.30 -9.95
CA PRO A 55 18.02 6.82 -8.62
C PRO A 55 16.62 7.26 -8.15
N ASN A 56 16.16 8.46 -8.51
CA ASN A 56 14.84 8.95 -8.10
C ASN A 56 13.71 8.25 -8.87
N ALA A 57 13.91 7.95 -10.15
CA ALA A 57 12.98 7.11 -10.91
C ALA A 57 12.81 5.74 -10.25
N ARG A 58 13.90 5.09 -9.81
CA ARG A 58 13.83 3.81 -9.09
C ARG A 58 13.10 3.95 -7.75
N ARG A 59 13.29 5.04 -7.01
CA ARG A 59 12.58 5.29 -5.74
C ARG A 59 11.07 5.45 -5.94
N PHE A 60 10.65 6.20 -6.96
CA PHE A 60 9.23 6.28 -7.32
C PHE A 60 8.68 4.92 -7.77
N ALA A 61 9.45 4.13 -8.53
CA ALA A 61 9.02 2.78 -8.90
C ALA A 61 8.78 1.89 -7.68
N VAL A 62 9.65 1.97 -6.66
CA VAL A 62 9.48 1.26 -5.38
C VAL A 62 8.22 1.74 -4.64
N ILE A 63 7.99 3.05 -4.54
CA ILE A 63 6.78 3.60 -3.90
C ILE A 63 5.52 3.10 -4.62
N GLY A 64 5.49 3.22 -5.95
CA GLY A 64 4.34 2.78 -6.75
C GLY A 64 4.05 1.28 -6.59
N GLY A 65 5.09 0.46 -6.60
CA GLY A 65 4.98 -0.98 -6.37
C GLY A 65 4.47 -1.33 -4.95
N LEU A 66 4.96 -0.64 -3.92
CA LEU A 66 4.48 -0.82 -2.54
C LEU A 66 2.99 -0.48 -2.41
N LEU A 67 2.54 0.62 -3.02
CA LEU A 67 1.14 1.04 -2.97
C LEU A 67 0.20 0.07 -3.72
N ILE A 68 0.63 -0.44 -4.88
CA ILE A 68 -0.12 -1.49 -5.60
C ILE A 68 -0.16 -2.78 -4.78
N GLY A 69 0.96 -3.17 -4.17
CA GLY A 69 1.01 -4.32 -3.26
C GLY A 69 0.03 -4.16 -2.11
N LEU A 70 -0.04 -2.97 -1.51
CA LEU A 70 -0.97 -2.66 -0.43
C LEU A 70 -2.44 -2.81 -0.87
N ALA A 71 -2.80 -2.30 -2.04
CA ALA A 71 -4.15 -2.37 -2.58
C ALA A 71 -4.64 -3.80 -2.81
N VAL A 72 -3.74 -4.75 -3.04
CA VAL A 72 -4.07 -6.16 -3.27
C VAL A 72 -3.96 -7.00 -2.00
N LEU A 73 -2.87 -6.83 -1.25
CA LEU A 73 -2.55 -7.69 -0.11
C LEU A 73 -3.44 -7.41 1.10
N VAL A 74 -3.76 -6.14 1.37
CA VAL A 74 -4.54 -5.79 2.57
C VAL A 74 -5.95 -6.38 2.53
N PRO A 75 -6.77 -6.18 1.48
CA PRO A 75 -8.11 -6.76 1.43
C PRO A 75 -8.10 -8.30 1.46
N TRP A 76 -7.03 -8.92 0.94
CA TRP A 76 -6.88 -10.36 0.95
C TRP A 76 -6.57 -10.90 2.35
N VAL A 77 -5.64 -10.25 3.05
CA VAL A 77 -5.24 -10.61 4.41
C VAL A 77 -6.34 -10.31 5.42
N GLU A 78 -7.08 -9.20 5.26
CA GLU A 78 -8.25 -8.90 6.08
C GLU A 78 -9.35 -9.96 5.95
N GLN A 79 -9.63 -10.42 4.73
CA GLN A 79 -10.60 -11.50 4.51
C GLN A 79 -10.18 -12.80 5.20
N LEU A 80 -8.90 -13.19 5.10
CA LEU A 80 -8.37 -14.36 5.80
C LEU A 80 -8.42 -14.18 7.32
N ALA A 81 -8.08 -12.99 7.82
CA ALA A 81 -8.08 -12.67 9.23
C ALA A 81 -9.49 -12.72 9.83
N MET A 82 -10.46 -12.10 9.15
CA MET A 82 -11.86 -12.15 9.55
C MET A 82 -12.43 -13.56 9.46
N GLY A 83 -12.12 -14.32 8.40
CA GLY A 83 -12.52 -15.72 8.28
C GLY A 83 -12.02 -16.56 9.46
N GLY A 84 -10.77 -16.36 9.87
CA GLY A 84 -10.21 -17.00 11.07
C GLY A 84 -10.85 -16.54 12.38
N LEU A 85 -11.22 -15.26 12.48
CA LEU A 85 -11.88 -14.71 13.68
C LEU A 85 -13.32 -15.22 13.85
N VAL A 86 -14.05 -15.45 12.76
CA VAL A 86 -15.46 -15.89 12.80
C VAL A 86 -15.65 -17.40 12.69
N SER A 87 -14.60 -18.15 12.38
CA SER A 87 -14.66 -19.61 12.35
C SER A 87 -15.12 -20.17 13.71
N GLY A 88 -16.08 -21.10 13.69
CA GLY A 88 -16.68 -21.66 14.90
C GLY A 88 -17.69 -20.74 15.60
N THR A 89 -18.05 -19.61 15.00
CA THR A 89 -19.11 -18.71 15.50
C THR A 89 -20.34 -18.76 14.60
N PRO A 90 -21.52 -18.27 15.04
CA PRO A 90 -22.70 -18.16 14.18
C PRO A 90 -22.51 -17.24 12.96
N LEU A 91 -21.42 -16.49 12.90
CA LEU A 91 -21.07 -15.61 11.79
C LEU A 91 -20.21 -16.33 10.72
N GLU A 92 -19.85 -17.58 10.95
CA GLU A 92 -19.10 -18.40 9.98
C GLU A 92 -19.84 -18.46 8.63
N GLY A 93 -19.11 -18.27 7.53
CA GLY A 93 -19.68 -18.21 6.18
C GLY A 93 -20.35 -16.89 5.80
N THR A 94 -20.42 -15.91 6.72
CA THR A 94 -20.89 -14.55 6.39
C THR A 94 -19.79 -13.78 5.66
N SER A 95 -20.13 -13.09 4.57
CA SER A 95 -19.20 -12.17 3.91
C SER A 95 -19.02 -10.91 4.77
N ILE A 96 -17.92 -10.84 5.51
CA ILE A 96 -17.54 -9.67 6.28
C ILE A 96 -16.40 -8.97 5.53
N THR A 97 -16.55 -7.68 5.31
CA THR A 97 -15.55 -6.85 4.64
C THR A 97 -14.99 -5.86 5.64
N GLY A 98 -13.69 -5.59 5.56
CA GLY A 98 -13.05 -4.58 6.39
C GLY A 98 -13.68 -3.21 6.15
N ARG A 99 -13.62 -2.34 7.17
CA ARG A 99 -14.11 -0.97 7.07
C ARG A 99 -13.29 -0.14 6.08
N ASP A 100 -12.00 -0.46 5.97
CA ASP A 100 -11.04 0.35 5.24
C ASP A 100 -10.99 -0.02 3.76
N ASP A 101 -11.12 0.99 2.89
CA ASP A 101 -10.98 0.83 1.45
C ASP A 101 -9.55 1.19 1.03
N PHE A 102 -8.82 0.22 0.47
CA PHE A 102 -7.47 0.40 -0.06
C PHE A 102 -7.41 0.56 -1.59
N ARG A 103 -8.55 0.67 -2.28
CA ARG A 103 -8.59 0.85 -3.75
C ARG A 103 -7.88 2.12 -4.22
N TRP A 104 -7.88 3.17 -3.38
CA TRP A 104 -7.15 4.40 -3.65
C TRP A 104 -5.65 4.14 -3.81
N ALA A 105 -5.07 3.20 -3.04
CA ALA A 105 -3.63 2.93 -3.06
C ALA A 105 -3.19 2.38 -4.43
N GLY A 106 -4.03 1.58 -5.09
CA GLY A 106 -3.74 1.05 -6.42
C GLY A 106 -3.66 2.16 -7.48
N LEU A 107 -4.65 3.08 -7.47
CA LEU A 107 -4.67 4.22 -8.38
C LEU A 107 -3.49 5.17 -8.14
N VAL A 108 -3.20 5.49 -6.88
CA VAL A 108 -2.03 6.32 -6.54
C VAL A 108 -0.74 5.62 -6.94
N GLY A 109 -0.61 4.32 -6.68
CA GLY A 109 0.55 3.53 -7.05
C GLY A 109 0.82 3.53 -8.57
N LEU A 110 -0.23 3.38 -9.38
CA LEU A 110 -0.14 3.51 -10.84
C LEU A 110 0.31 4.92 -11.26
N GLY A 111 -0.25 5.96 -10.65
CA GLY A 111 0.18 7.34 -10.90
C GLY A 111 1.65 7.56 -10.56
N VAL A 112 2.13 7.01 -9.44
CA VAL A 112 3.54 7.09 -9.04
C VAL A 112 4.45 6.29 -9.97
N LEU A 113 4.02 5.13 -10.47
CA LEU A 113 4.76 4.40 -11.51
C LEU A 113 4.87 5.19 -12.81
N ALA A 114 3.79 5.86 -13.23
CA ALA A 114 3.84 6.74 -14.40
C ALA A 114 4.84 7.89 -14.18
N LEU A 115 4.86 8.50 -12.99
CA LEU A 115 5.88 9.50 -12.63
C LEU A 115 7.31 8.92 -12.68
N ALA A 116 7.52 7.71 -12.19
CA ALA A 116 8.82 7.04 -12.26
C ALA A 116 9.32 6.92 -13.71
N GLU A 117 8.42 6.59 -14.63
CA GLU A 117 8.74 6.46 -16.06
C GLU A 117 9.04 7.82 -16.70
N VAL A 118 8.27 8.87 -16.37
CA VAL A 118 8.54 10.24 -16.81
C VAL A 118 9.93 10.69 -16.37
N PHE A 119 10.31 10.41 -15.13
CA PHE A 119 11.63 10.76 -14.61
C PHE A 119 12.75 9.98 -15.31
N ARG A 120 12.52 8.69 -15.59
CA ARG A 120 13.47 7.85 -16.33
C ARG A 120 13.68 8.37 -17.76
N HIS A 121 12.59 8.77 -18.43
CA HIS A 121 12.66 9.31 -19.77
C HIS A 121 13.35 10.69 -19.79
N GLY A 122 13.02 11.57 -18.85
CA GLY A 122 13.70 12.86 -18.70
C GLY A 122 15.21 12.74 -18.45
N ALA A 123 15.62 11.78 -17.62
CA ALA A 123 17.03 11.49 -17.37
C ALA A 123 17.77 11.04 -18.64
N ARG A 124 17.12 10.23 -19.48
CA ARG A 124 17.69 9.75 -20.75
C ARG A 124 17.86 10.90 -21.76
N LEU A 125 16.82 11.72 -21.94
CA LEU A 125 16.87 12.86 -22.85
C LEU A 125 18.00 13.83 -22.48
N ARG A 126 18.21 14.05 -21.19
CA ARG A 126 19.29 14.91 -20.68
C ARG A 126 20.66 14.36 -21.03
N ALA A 127 20.88 13.06 -20.80
CA ALA A 127 22.14 12.40 -21.14
C ALA A 127 22.44 12.48 -22.65
N ASP A 128 21.41 12.34 -23.49
CA ASP A 128 21.56 12.44 -24.95
C ASP A 128 21.91 13.87 -25.40
N THR A 129 21.37 14.92 -24.75
CA THR A 129 21.74 16.32 -25.07
C THR A 129 23.11 16.74 -24.56
N GLU A 130 23.54 16.27 -23.39
CA GLU A 130 24.86 16.61 -22.83
C GLU A 130 26.01 15.90 -23.57
N GLY A 131 25.73 14.79 -24.28
CA GLY A 131 26.72 14.07 -25.10
C GLY A 131 26.94 14.64 -26.51
N LEU A 132 26.20 15.69 -26.91
CA LEU A 132 26.25 16.29 -28.24
C LEU A 132 27.03 17.62 -28.30
N VAL A 133 27.58 18.09 -27.17
CA VAL A 133 28.34 19.35 -27.05
C VAL A 133 29.82 19.06 -26.78
#